data_AF-A0A2N2Y820-F1
#
_entry.id   AF-A0A2N2Y820-F1
#
_cell.length_a   1.000
_cell.length_b   1.000
_cell.length_c   1.000
_cell.angle_alpha   90.00
_cell.angle_beta   90.00
_cell.angle_gamma   90.00
#
_symmetry.space_group_name_H-M   'P 1'
#
loop_
_entity.id
_entity.type
_entity.pdbx_description
1 polymer ?
#
loop_
_entity_poly.entity_id
_entity_poly.type
_entity_poly.pdbx_seq_one_letter_code
_entity_poly.pdbx_strand_id
1 'polypeptide(L)'
;MAAVDWYNANLWQQRIETLRFVETSILGLGACLESFILLDRSLMNIEVIDRYAVSHEISHIWLGIHTEYLAKGKFFLGETIPGYVNLLYYESWAGDDAFENAIQDKINLKLSEVPFYTVAFEQVLNQRKGSFQADDIIYHKGVAFVHEFRKLIGKEKLLKIIRETYSVPNHFVNLRDFEMNIKANGCWNEYLKLFEIKL
;
A
#
# COMPACT_ATOMS: atom_id res chain seq x y z
N MET A 1 14.56 -3.25 -12.89
CA MET A 1 14.90 -2.15 -11.96
C MET A 1 14.84 -2.73 -10.55
N ALA A 2 15.79 -2.43 -9.67
CA ALA A 2 15.70 -2.87 -8.27
C ALA A 2 14.59 -2.08 -7.56
N ALA A 3 13.96 -2.65 -6.53
CA ALA A 3 12.88 -1.99 -5.79
C ALA A 3 13.32 -0.61 -5.29
N VAL A 4 14.43 -0.53 -4.55
CA VAL A 4 14.96 0.73 -4.00
C VAL A 4 15.13 1.82 -5.07
N ASP A 5 15.63 1.47 -6.26
CA ASP A 5 15.78 2.43 -7.37
C ASP A 5 14.43 2.95 -7.85
N TRP A 6 13.43 2.06 -7.95
CA TRP A 6 12.08 2.43 -8.33
C TRP A 6 11.44 3.36 -7.28
N TYR A 7 11.55 3.04 -5.98
CA TYR A 7 11.03 3.88 -4.90
C TYR A 7 11.73 5.24 -4.87
N ASN A 8 13.06 5.28 -4.99
CA ASN A 8 13.83 6.53 -5.11
C ASN A 8 13.36 7.36 -6.31
N ALA A 9 13.07 6.73 -7.45
CA ALA A 9 12.63 7.41 -8.66
C ALA A 9 11.15 7.84 -8.66
N ASN A 10 10.32 7.31 -7.74
CA ASN A 10 8.87 7.55 -7.77
C ASN A 10 8.30 8.19 -6.49
N LEU A 11 8.99 8.12 -5.33
CA LEU A 11 8.48 8.62 -4.04
C LEU A 11 9.32 9.72 -3.38
N TRP A 12 10.57 9.96 -3.81
CA TRP A 12 11.44 11.16 -3.65
C TRP A 12 11.68 11.73 -2.24
N GLN A 13 11.03 11.23 -1.19
CA GLN A 13 11.08 11.83 0.15
C GLN A 13 12.42 11.65 0.84
N GLN A 14 13.05 10.49 0.64
CA GLN A 14 14.39 10.20 1.12
C GLN A 14 15.08 9.33 0.08
N ARG A 15 16.33 9.69 -0.24
CA ARG A 15 17.20 8.83 -1.06
C ARG A 15 17.84 7.81 -0.13
N ILE A 16 17.43 6.56 -0.25
CA ILE A 16 18.05 5.48 0.50
C ILE A 16 19.21 4.93 -0.33
N GLU A 17 20.44 5.15 0.16
CA GLU A 17 21.66 4.68 -0.49
C GLU A 17 22.06 3.28 -0.03
N THR A 18 21.66 2.88 1.17
CA THR A 18 21.95 1.56 1.72
C THR A 18 20.78 1.08 2.55
N LEU A 19 20.24 -0.07 2.18
CA LEU A 19 19.22 -0.77 2.93
C LEU A 19 19.82 -2.05 3.51
N ARG A 20 19.67 -2.26 4.83
CA ARG A 20 20.18 -3.45 5.51
C ARG A 20 19.05 -4.45 5.73
N PHE A 21 19.37 -5.71 5.49
CA PHE A 21 18.46 -6.83 5.74
C PHE A 21 18.97 -7.66 6.91
N VAL A 22 18.06 -8.04 7.78
CA VAL A 22 18.31 -8.99 8.86
C VAL A 22 17.39 -10.19 8.63
N GLU A 23 17.99 -11.31 8.26
CA GLU A 23 17.29 -12.59 8.12
C GLU A 23 16.94 -13.15 9.51
N THR A 24 15.71 -13.62 9.66
CA THR A 24 15.22 -14.32 10.86
C THR A 24 14.54 -15.63 10.46
N SER A 25 14.22 -16.50 11.43
CA SER A 25 13.46 -17.75 11.20
C SER A 25 12.32 -17.94 12.20
N ILE A 26 11.82 -16.84 12.76
CA ILE A 26 10.96 -16.85 13.96
C ILE A 26 9.69 -16.01 13.77
N LEU A 27 9.64 -15.16 12.75
CA LEU A 27 8.58 -14.17 12.60
C LEU A 27 7.48 -14.65 11.66
N GLY A 28 7.81 -15.46 10.65
CA GLY A 28 6.89 -15.86 9.59
C GLY A 28 6.38 -14.68 8.74
N LEU A 29 6.99 -13.50 8.86
CA LEU A 29 6.60 -12.24 8.24
C LEU A 29 7.80 -11.31 8.03
N GLY A 30 7.61 -10.28 7.21
CA GLY A 30 8.52 -9.14 7.09
C GLY A 30 8.15 -8.02 8.05
N ALA A 31 9.14 -7.24 8.49
CA ALA A 31 8.90 -6.03 9.29
C ALA A 31 9.93 -4.95 8.97
N CYS A 32 9.44 -3.73 8.77
CA CYS A 32 10.26 -2.55 8.52
C CYS A 32 10.59 -1.78 9.81
N LEU A 33 11.87 -1.48 10.04
CA LEU A 33 12.37 -0.71 11.19
C LEU A 33 13.33 0.37 10.71
N GLU A 34 12.80 1.54 10.29
CA GLU A 34 13.48 2.78 9.80
C GLU A 34 14.75 2.59 8.93
N SER A 35 15.81 2.02 9.48
CA SER A 35 17.12 1.79 8.86
C SER A 35 17.35 0.35 8.35
N PHE A 36 16.50 -0.62 8.69
CA PHE A 36 16.65 -2.02 8.27
C PHE A 36 15.31 -2.76 8.15
N ILE A 37 15.30 -3.79 7.32
CA ILE A 37 14.16 -4.70 7.14
C ILE A 37 14.49 -6.05 7.76
N LEU A 38 13.60 -6.55 8.60
CA LEU A 38 13.60 -7.92 9.08
C LEU A 38 12.78 -8.78 8.10
N LEU A 39 13.35 -9.89 7.63
CA LEU A 39 12.66 -10.84 6.77
C LEU A 39 12.79 -12.24 7.34
N ASP A 40 11.68 -12.98 7.36
CA ASP A 40 11.74 -14.39 7.65
C ASP A 40 12.29 -15.19 6.46
N ARG A 41 13.20 -16.14 6.74
CA ARG A 41 13.81 -17.05 5.76
C ARG A 41 12.77 -17.76 4.89
N SER A 42 11.59 -18.06 5.43
CA SER A 42 10.49 -18.67 4.67
C SER A 42 10.03 -17.84 3.47
N LEU A 43 10.22 -16.52 3.51
CA LEU A 43 9.85 -15.59 2.44
C LEU A 43 10.93 -15.43 1.36
N MET A 44 12.18 -15.84 1.64
CA MET A 44 13.33 -15.65 0.75
C MET A 44 13.55 -16.81 -0.24
N ASN A 45 12.81 -17.91 -0.13
CA ASN A 45 13.05 -19.13 -0.90
C ASN A 45 12.31 -19.20 -2.27
N ILE A 46 11.56 -18.16 -2.65
CA ILE A 46 10.85 -18.10 -3.94
C ILE A 46 11.11 -16.72 -4.54
N GLU A 47 11.86 -16.62 -5.64
CA GLU A 47 12.34 -15.35 -6.21
C GLU A 47 11.23 -14.29 -6.43
N VAL A 48 10.02 -14.74 -6.79
CA VAL A 48 8.85 -13.86 -6.98
C VAL A 48 8.27 -13.38 -5.65
N ILE A 49 8.17 -14.26 -4.64
CA ILE A 49 7.69 -13.91 -3.30
C ILE A 49 8.73 -13.04 -2.59
N ASP A 50 10.01 -13.32 -2.78
CA ASP A 50 11.11 -12.54 -2.25
C ASP A 50 11.04 -11.11 -2.78
N ARG A 51 10.99 -10.91 -4.11
CA ARG A 51 10.86 -9.55 -4.67
C ARG A 51 9.58 -8.83 -4.24
N TYR A 52 8.46 -9.54 -4.13
CA TYR A 52 7.16 -8.95 -3.79
C TYR A 52 7.04 -8.61 -2.29
N ALA A 53 7.40 -9.53 -1.40
CA ALA A 53 7.37 -9.34 0.05
C ALA A 53 8.43 -8.32 0.50
N VAL A 54 9.64 -8.41 -0.05
CA VAL A 54 10.70 -7.43 0.22
C VAL A 54 10.27 -6.04 -0.23
N SER A 55 9.72 -5.90 -1.44
CA SER A 55 9.25 -4.61 -1.92
C SER A 55 8.08 -4.04 -1.09
N HIS A 56 7.21 -4.88 -0.54
CA HIS A 56 6.17 -4.43 0.39
C HIS A 56 6.80 -3.83 1.65
N GLU A 57 7.75 -4.52 2.29
CA GLU A 57 8.41 -3.97 3.48
C GLU A 57 9.25 -2.73 3.16
N ILE A 58 9.87 -2.67 1.97
CA ILE A 58 10.55 -1.46 1.48
C ILE A 58 9.57 -0.29 1.40
N SER A 59 8.34 -0.51 0.91
CA SER A 59 7.34 0.55 0.79
C SER A 59 6.99 1.21 2.14
N HIS A 60 7.06 0.45 3.24
CA HIS A 60 6.83 0.98 4.58
C HIS A 60 7.90 1.98 5.04
N ILE A 61 9.13 1.90 4.51
CA ILE A 61 10.17 2.89 4.80
C ILE A 61 9.77 4.27 4.26
N TRP A 62 9.16 4.31 3.08
CA TRP A 62 8.70 5.57 2.48
C TRP A 62 7.32 6.00 3.02
N LEU A 63 6.44 5.07 3.39
CA LEU A 63 5.00 5.35 3.54
C LEU A 63 4.36 4.87 4.85
N GLY A 64 4.93 3.89 5.55
CA GLY A 64 4.22 3.15 6.60
C GLY A 64 4.57 3.57 8.03
N ILE A 65 5.84 3.87 8.30
CA ILE A 65 6.36 4.17 9.64
C ILE A 65 5.75 5.47 10.22
N HIS A 66 5.30 6.37 9.36
CA HIS A 66 4.85 7.70 9.72
C HIS A 66 3.33 7.83 9.85
N THR A 67 2.57 6.77 10.16
CA THR A 67 1.10 6.89 10.27
C THR A 67 0.61 7.09 11.71
N GLU A 68 -0.39 7.94 11.89
CA GLU A 68 -0.93 8.25 13.23
C GLU A 68 -1.68 7.03 13.83
N TYR A 69 -1.18 6.51 14.96
CA TYR A 69 -1.60 5.22 15.52
C TYR A 69 -3.08 5.12 15.94
N LEU A 70 -3.77 6.23 16.23
CA LEU A 70 -5.18 6.23 16.65
C LEU A 70 -6.13 6.86 15.63
N ALA A 71 -5.62 7.31 14.49
CA ALA A 71 -6.43 8.00 13.50
C ALA A 71 -7.34 7.04 12.71
N LYS A 72 -8.48 7.56 12.25
CA LYS A 72 -9.26 6.94 11.18
C LYS A 72 -8.37 6.80 9.94
N GLY A 73 -8.50 5.68 9.23
CA GLY A 73 -7.71 5.41 8.03
C GLY A 73 -6.27 4.98 8.29
N LYS A 74 -5.85 4.75 9.54
CA LYS A 74 -4.45 4.39 9.84
C LYS A 74 -3.96 3.15 9.09
N PHE A 75 -4.79 2.11 8.96
CA PHE A 75 -4.42 0.89 8.23
C PHE A 75 -4.54 1.06 6.71
N PHE A 76 -5.45 1.93 6.27
CA PHE A 76 -5.50 2.30 4.86
C PHE A 76 -4.19 3.00 4.44
N LEU A 77 -3.75 3.98 5.22
CA LEU A 77 -2.50 4.70 4.96
C LEU A 77 -1.26 3.86 5.26
N GLY A 78 -1.32 3.02 6.28
CA GLY A 78 -0.17 2.28 6.80
C GLY A 78 0.02 0.91 6.16
N GLU A 79 -0.96 0.37 5.44
CA GLU A 79 -0.87 -0.99 4.84
C GLU A 79 -1.46 -1.04 3.43
N THR A 80 -2.65 -0.47 3.22
CA THR A 80 -3.29 -0.49 1.90
C THR A 80 -2.50 0.30 0.87
N ILE A 81 -2.15 1.55 1.17
CA ILE A 81 -1.37 2.42 0.27
C ILE A 81 0.02 1.82 -0.01
N PRO A 82 0.81 1.40 1.00
CA PRO A 82 2.04 0.62 0.81
C PRO A 82 1.85 -0.61 -0.07
N GLY A 83 0.80 -1.41 0.18
CA GLY A 83 0.44 -2.57 -0.63
C GLY A 83 0.15 -2.25 -2.10
N TYR A 84 -0.55 -1.14 -2.37
CA TYR A 84 -0.81 -0.70 -3.73
C TYR A 84 0.45 -0.17 -4.44
N VAL A 85 1.30 0.57 -3.72
CA VAL A 85 2.58 1.04 -4.27
C VAL A 85 3.51 -0.12 -4.60
N ASN A 86 3.53 -1.17 -3.78
CA ASN A 86 4.23 -2.41 -4.11
C ASN A 86 3.74 -3.02 -5.43
N LEU A 87 2.43 -2.98 -5.69
CA LEU A 87 1.87 -3.43 -6.96
C LEU A 87 2.25 -2.54 -8.15
N LEU A 88 2.46 -1.23 -7.95
CA LEU A 88 2.99 -0.35 -9.00
C LEU A 88 4.47 -0.64 -9.32
N TYR A 89 5.26 -1.06 -8.32
CA TYR A 89 6.59 -1.61 -8.58
C TYR A 89 6.50 -2.92 -9.35
N TYR A 90 5.61 -3.83 -8.94
CA TYR A 90 5.37 -5.09 -9.64
C TYR A 90 4.97 -4.86 -11.10
N GLU A 91 4.05 -3.92 -11.37
CA GLU A 91 3.66 -3.50 -12.73
C GLU A 91 4.88 -3.09 -13.56
N SER A 92 5.81 -2.31 -13.00
CA SER A 92 7.00 -1.85 -13.72
C SER A 92 7.95 -2.98 -14.14
N TRP A 93 7.89 -4.12 -13.45
CA TRP A 93 8.76 -5.27 -13.71
C TRP A 93 8.07 -6.39 -14.48
N ALA A 94 6.80 -6.68 -14.16
CA ALA A 94 6.03 -7.80 -14.70
C ALA A 94 5.08 -7.39 -15.84
N GLY A 95 4.82 -6.10 -16.01
CA GLY A 95 3.92 -5.56 -17.03
C GLY A 95 2.45 -5.45 -16.60
N ASP A 96 1.67 -4.75 -17.42
CA ASP A 96 0.28 -4.38 -17.12
C ASP A 96 -0.64 -5.59 -16.94
N ASP A 97 -0.54 -6.61 -17.81
CA ASP A 97 -1.38 -7.82 -17.72
C ASP A 97 -1.16 -8.57 -16.40
N ALA A 98 0.10 -8.71 -15.97
CA ALA A 98 0.43 -9.35 -14.71
C ALA A 98 -0.07 -8.53 -13.51
N PHE A 99 0.04 -7.20 -13.60
CA PHE A 99 -0.48 -6.28 -12.58
C PHE A 99 -2.00 -6.36 -12.45
N GLU A 100 -2.74 -6.34 -13.56
CA GLU A 100 -4.21 -6.47 -13.55
C GLU A 100 -4.64 -7.83 -12.98
N ASN A 101 -3.97 -8.92 -13.37
CA ASN A 101 -4.23 -10.23 -12.79
C ASN A 101 -3.98 -10.25 -11.28
N ALA A 102 -2.89 -9.65 -10.79
CA ALA A 102 -2.59 -9.57 -9.36
C ALA A 102 -3.65 -8.75 -8.59
N ILE A 103 -4.21 -7.69 -9.20
CA ILE A 103 -5.34 -6.94 -8.63
C ILE A 103 -6.60 -7.82 -8.58
N GLN A 104 -6.92 -8.52 -9.67
CA GLN A 104 -8.08 -9.41 -9.72
C GLN A 104 -7.96 -10.57 -8.74
N ASP A 105 -6.78 -11.14 -8.56
CA ASP A 105 -6.54 -12.19 -7.58
C ASP A 105 -6.80 -11.68 -6.16
N LYS A 106 -6.38 -10.45 -5.83
CA LYS A 106 -6.73 -9.81 -4.55
C LYS A 106 -8.24 -9.59 -4.42
N ILE A 107 -8.91 -9.19 -5.50
CA ILE A 107 -10.37 -9.02 -5.54
C ILE A 107 -11.10 -10.34 -5.31
N ASN A 108 -10.62 -11.42 -5.90
CA ASN A 108 -11.27 -12.71 -5.87
C ASN A 108 -10.87 -13.57 -4.66
N LEU A 109 -9.85 -13.15 -3.91
CA LEU A 109 -9.39 -13.89 -2.74
C LEU A 109 -10.48 -13.92 -1.66
N LYS A 110 -10.91 -15.13 -1.29
CA LYS A 110 -11.89 -15.37 -0.23
C LYS A 110 -11.18 -15.93 1.01
N LEU A 111 -10.56 -15.04 1.79
CA LEU A 111 -10.00 -15.43 3.10
C LEU A 111 -11.04 -15.38 4.22
N SER A 112 -12.17 -14.72 3.99
CA SER A 112 -13.27 -14.56 4.95
C SER A 112 -14.63 -14.81 4.30
N GLU A 113 -15.66 -15.03 5.13
CA GLU A 113 -17.04 -15.22 4.65
C GLU A 113 -17.66 -13.97 4.02
N VAL A 114 -16.99 -12.80 4.11
CA VAL A 114 -17.53 -11.56 3.54
C VAL A 114 -17.17 -11.48 2.06
N PRO A 115 -18.15 -11.58 1.14
CA PRO A 115 -17.89 -11.44 -0.27
C PRO A 115 -17.22 -10.10 -0.57
N PHE A 116 -16.33 -10.06 -1.54
CA PHE A 116 -15.58 -8.85 -1.90
C PHE A 116 -16.54 -7.69 -2.19
N TYR A 117 -17.43 -7.92 -3.16
CA TYR A 117 -18.89 -7.70 -3.20
C TYR A 117 -19.63 -6.58 -2.47
N THR A 118 -19.35 -6.50 -1.18
CA THR A 118 -20.23 -5.90 -0.19
C THR A 118 -19.51 -4.89 0.68
N VAL A 119 -18.21 -4.66 0.39
CA VAL A 119 -17.38 -3.78 1.18
C VAL A 119 -17.41 -2.39 0.59
N ALA A 120 -17.88 -1.43 1.38
CA ALA A 120 -17.83 -0.01 1.04
C ALA A 120 -16.46 0.57 1.40
N PHE A 121 -16.04 1.63 0.70
CA PHE A 121 -14.77 2.30 0.99
C PHE A 121 -14.69 2.83 2.43
N GLU A 122 -15.80 3.30 3.00
CA GLU A 122 -15.85 3.72 4.41
C GLU A 122 -15.47 2.57 5.37
N GLN A 123 -15.83 1.33 5.05
CA GLN A 123 -15.43 0.19 5.87
C GLN A 123 -13.92 -0.02 5.83
N VAL A 124 -13.26 0.19 4.68
CA VAL A 124 -11.79 0.15 4.58
C VAL A 124 -11.17 1.20 5.51
N LEU A 125 -11.66 2.43 5.47
CA LEU A 125 -11.14 3.54 6.30
C LEU A 125 -11.37 3.33 7.80
N ASN A 126 -12.39 2.57 8.18
CA ASN A 126 -12.77 2.34 9.58
C ASN A 126 -12.18 1.03 10.17
N GLN A 127 -11.36 0.29 9.42
CA GLN A 127 -10.82 -0.98 9.90
C GLN A 127 -9.95 -0.83 11.16
N ARG A 128 -9.99 -1.88 11.99
CA ARG A 128 -9.11 -2.07 13.14
C ARG A 128 -8.45 -3.44 12.99
N LYS A 129 -7.11 -3.51 13.10
CA LYS A 129 -6.37 -4.78 13.08
C LYS A 129 -6.78 -5.67 14.26
N GLY A 130 -6.75 -6.98 14.05
CA GLY A 130 -7.04 -7.98 15.08
C GLY A 130 -8.03 -9.07 14.68
N SER A 131 -8.57 -9.05 13.45
CA SER A 131 -9.34 -10.16 12.90
C SER A 131 -8.93 -10.48 11.46
N PHE A 132 -9.05 -11.75 11.06
CA PHE A 132 -8.80 -12.18 9.68
C PHE A 132 -9.61 -11.40 8.65
N GLN A 133 -10.85 -11.03 9.00
CA GLN A 133 -11.71 -10.21 8.16
C GLN A 133 -11.16 -8.78 8.00
N ALA A 134 -10.63 -8.19 9.07
CA ALA A 134 -10.06 -6.84 8.99
C ALA A 134 -8.80 -6.84 8.12
N ASP A 135 -7.93 -7.85 8.27
CA ASP A 135 -6.73 -7.99 7.45
C ASP A 135 -7.10 -8.18 5.96
N ASP A 136 -8.09 -9.03 5.66
CA ASP A 136 -8.60 -9.23 4.31
C ASP A 136 -9.14 -7.91 3.69
N ILE A 137 -9.87 -7.11 4.47
CA ILE A 137 -10.34 -5.79 4.03
C ILE A 137 -9.18 -4.83 3.77
N ILE A 138 -8.16 -4.80 4.63
CA ILE A 138 -7.03 -3.87 4.53
C ILE A 138 -6.11 -4.22 3.34
N TYR A 139 -5.63 -5.47 3.26
CA TYR A 139 -4.57 -5.86 2.31
C TYR A 139 -5.07 -6.25 0.91
N HIS A 140 -6.38 -6.52 0.77
CA HIS A 140 -6.99 -6.91 -0.50
C HIS A 140 -8.01 -5.88 -0.96
N LYS A 141 -9.06 -5.65 -0.17
CA LYS A 141 -10.17 -4.77 -0.58
C LYS A 141 -9.76 -3.31 -0.70
N GLY A 142 -8.97 -2.82 0.26
CA GLY A 142 -8.44 -1.47 0.20
C GLY A 142 -7.63 -1.22 -1.08
N VAL A 143 -6.83 -2.19 -1.50
CA VAL A 143 -5.95 -2.08 -2.67
C VAL A 143 -6.77 -1.91 -3.95
N ALA A 144 -7.91 -2.62 -4.05
CA ALA A 144 -8.83 -2.46 -5.16
C ALA A 144 -9.50 -1.08 -5.19
N PHE A 145 -9.85 -0.49 -4.05
CA PHE A 145 -10.34 0.91 -4.02
C PHE A 145 -9.28 1.91 -4.50
N VAL A 146 -8.00 1.71 -4.14
CA VAL A 146 -6.91 2.55 -4.66
C VAL A 146 -6.76 2.35 -6.18
N HIS A 147 -6.95 1.12 -6.66
CA HIS A 147 -6.94 0.81 -8.09
C HIS A 147 -8.08 1.50 -8.86
N GLU A 148 -9.31 1.46 -8.34
CA GLU A 148 -10.44 2.19 -8.92
C GLU A 148 -10.19 3.70 -8.91
N PHE A 149 -9.59 4.22 -7.85
CA PHE A 149 -9.18 5.63 -7.82
C PHE A 149 -8.16 5.94 -8.92
N ARG A 150 -7.13 5.08 -9.12
CA ARG A 150 -6.17 5.21 -10.23
C ARG A 150 -6.88 5.26 -11.58
N LYS A 151 -7.87 4.41 -11.84
CA LYS A 151 -8.62 4.43 -13.11
C LYS A 151 -9.29 5.78 -13.37
N LEU A 152 -9.71 6.47 -12.31
CA LEU A 152 -10.35 7.78 -12.41
C LEU A 152 -9.35 8.93 -12.61
N ILE A 153 -8.18 8.89 -11.97
CA ILE A 153 -7.26 10.05 -11.91
C ILE A 153 -5.94 9.87 -12.68
N GLY A 154 -5.63 8.64 -13.09
CA GLY A 154 -4.37 8.26 -13.72
C GLY A 154 -3.22 7.98 -12.72
N LYS A 155 -2.27 7.14 -13.16
CA LYS A 155 -1.12 6.69 -12.35
C LYS A 155 -0.25 7.85 -11.83
N GLU A 156 0.12 8.77 -12.72
CA GLU A 156 1.01 9.90 -12.37
C GLU A 156 0.40 10.79 -11.29
N LYS A 157 -0.90 11.07 -11.38
CA LYS A 157 -1.59 11.91 -10.41
C LYS A 157 -1.76 11.20 -9.08
N LEU A 158 -2.04 9.89 -9.09
CA LEU A 158 -2.07 9.08 -7.88
C LEU A 158 -0.70 9.08 -7.16
N LEU A 159 0.39 8.80 -7.88
CA LEU A 159 1.74 8.84 -7.33
C LEU A 159 2.11 10.22 -6.79
N LYS A 160 1.67 11.29 -7.44
CA LYS A 160 1.86 12.66 -6.93
C LYS A 160 1.13 12.89 -5.61
N ILE A 161 -0.15 12.50 -5.50
CA ILE A 161 -0.93 12.63 -4.26
C ILE A 161 -0.29 11.84 -3.12
N ILE A 162 0.13 10.60 -3.38
CA ILE A 162 0.82 9.76 -2.38
C ILE A 162 2.11 10.46 -1.95
N ARG A 163 2.95 10.89 -2.89
CA ARG A 163 4.19 11.64 -2.56
C ARG A 163 3.95 12.83 -1.67
N GLU A 164 2.98 13.68 -1.99
CA GLU A 164 2.72 14.90 -1.23
C GLU A 164 2.17 14.56 0.17
N THR A 165 1.37 13.49 0.28
CA THR A 165 0.77 13.03 1.56
C THR A 165 1.83 12.64 2.59
N TYR A 166 2.90 11.95 2.17
CA TYR A 166 3.96 11.52 3.10
C TYR A 166 5.17 12.46 3.12
N SER A 167 5.13 13.60 2.42
CA SER A 167 6.32 14.43 2.17
C SER A 167 6.81 15.25 3.36
N VAL A 168 5.98 15.39 4.41
CA VAL A 168 6.28 16.24 5.56
C VAL A 168 7.19 15.48 6.53
N PRO A 169 8.45 15.92 6.76
CA PRO A 169 9.33 15.25 7.70
C PRO A 169 8.82 15.34 9.14
N ASN A 170 9.07 14.30 9.94
CA ASN A 170 8.68 14.23 11.36
C ASN A 170 7.18 14.45 11.62
N HIS A 171 6.33 14.08 10.66
CA HIS A 171 4.88 14.21 10.74
C HIS A 171 4.22 12.84 10.72
N PHE A 172 3.27 12.60 11.63
CA PHE A 172 2.42 11.44 11.55
C PHE A 172 1.27 11.71 10.59
N VAL A 173 1.35 11.13 9.40
CA VAL A 173 0.34 11.18 8.35
C VAL A 173 -0.97 10.58 8.85
N ASN A 174 -2.05 11.30 8.57
CA ASN A 174 -3.42 10.85 8.82
C ASN A 174 -4.31 11.06 7.59
N LEU A 175 -5.58 10.61 7.69
CA LEU A 175 -6.52 10.66 6.57
C LEU A 175 -6.78 12.08 6.07
N ARG A 176 -6.69 13.09 6.95
CA ARG A 176 -6.89 14.49 6.55
C ARG A 176 -5.78 14.95 5.62
N ASP A 177 -4.53 14.55 5.85
CA ASP A 177 -3.41 14.89 4.97
C ASP A 177 -3.64 14.33 3.56
N PHE A 178 -4.08 13.07 3.48
CA PHE A 178 -4.41 12.43 2.21
C PHE A 178 -5.55 13.16 1.48
N GLU A 179 -6.64 13.46 2.19
CA GLU A 179 -7.79 14.19 1.63
C GLU A 179 -7.44 15.62 1.21
N MET A 180 -6.57 16.30 1.95
CA MET A 180 -6.06 17.63 1.59
C MET A 180 -5.25 17.58 0.30
N ASN A 181 -4.38 16.59 0.13
CA ASN A 181 -3.58 16.44 -1.10
C ASN A 181 -4.44 16.00 -2.29
N ILE A 182 -5.47 15.18 -2.08
CA ILE A 182 -6.48 14.89 -3.11
C ILE A 182 -7.16 16.18 -3.59
N LYS A 183 -7.60 17.04 -2.65
CA LYS A 183 -8.23 18.33 -2.97
C LYS A 183 -7.27 19.26 -3.71
N ALA A 184 -6.03 19.37 -3.24
CA ALA A 184 -4.99 20.20 -3.84
C ALA A 184 -4.67 19.79 -5.28
N ASN A 185 -4.84 18.51 -5.63
CA ASN A 185 -4.64 17.99 -6.98
C ASN A 185 -5.93 17.94 -7.84
N GLY A 186 -7.04 18.51 -7.34
CA GLY A 186 -8.29 18.62 -8.08
C GLY A 186 -9.02 17.28 -8.27
N CYS A 187 -8.80 16.30 -7.38
CA CYS A 187 -9.34 14.94 -7.49
C CYS A 187 -10.46 14.64 -6.48
N TRP A 188 -11.05 15.67 -5.87
CA TRP A 188 -12.01 15.47 -4.79
C TRP A 188 -13.28 14.75 -5.26
N ASN A 189 -13.78 15.09 -6.45
CA ASN A 189 -14.98 14.46 -6.99
C ASN A 189 -14.75 12.97 -7.30
N GLU A 190 -13.57 12.62 -7.82
CA GLU A 190 -13.18 11.24 -8.09
C GLU A 190 -13.00 10.45 -6.79
N TYR A 191 -12.48 11.07 -5.74
CA TYR A 191 -12.38 10.45 -4.42
C TYR A 191 -13.76 10.19 -3.80
N LEU A 192 -14.71 11.12 -3.95
CA LEU A 192 -16.08 10.93 -3.47
C LEU A 192 -16.78 9.74 -4.17
N LYS A 193 -16.49 9.50 -5.46
CA LYS A 193 -17.03 8.33 -6.18
C LYS A 193 -16.62 7.00 -5.54
N LEU A 194 -15.50 6.92 -4.83
CA LEU A 194 -15.10 5.69 -4.13
C LEU A 194 -16.11 5.26 -3.06
N PHE A 195 -16.84 6.22 -2.47
CA PHE A 195 -17.89 5.92 -1.47
C PHE A 195 -19.18 5.40 -2.11
N GLU A 196 -19.34 5.56 -3.42
CA GLU A 196 -20.48 5.05 -4.19
C GLU A 196 -20.22 3.65 -4.74
N ILE A 197 -18.95 3.24 -4.82
CA ILE A 197 -18.54 1.93 -5.29
C ILE A 197 -18.79 0.88 -4.20
N LYS A 198 -19.44 -0.21 -4.61
CA LYS A 198 -19.42 -1.48 -3.90
C LYS A 198 -18.72 -2.46 -4.82
N LEU A 199 -17.51 -2.84 -4.41
CA LEU A 199 -16.80 -4.01 -4.97
C LEU A 199 -17.41 -5.47 -4.63
#